data_AF-A0A931GWR8-F1
#
_entry.id   AF-A0A931GWR8-F1
#
_cell.length_a   1.000
_cell.length_b   1.000
_cell.length_c   1.000
_cell.angle_alpha   90.00
_cell.angle_beta   90.00
_cell.angle_gamma   90.00
#
_symmetry.space_group_name_H-M   'P 1'
#
loop_
_entity.id
_entity.type
_entity.pdbx_description
1 polymer ?
#
loop_
_entity_poly.entity_id
_entity_poly.type
_entity_poly.pdbx_seq_one_letter_code
_entity_poly.pdbx_strand_id
1 'polypeptide(L)' 'MTDTAMIEQHYLVEGMTCSHCIASVTEEVSDIAGVESVSVDLRVGGASDVMVLTSTPVPSEDIRAAITEAGYPLVTAQS' A
#
# COMPACT_ATOMS: atom_id res chain seq x y z
N MET A 1 -22.55 -5.05 19.09
CA MET A 1 -22.57 -4.30 17.82
C MET A 1 -21.27 -4.70 17.15
N THR A 2 -21.40 -5.48 16.08
CA THR A 2 -20.34 -6.35 15.55
C THR A 2 -19.11 -5.55 15.14
N ASP A 3 -17.97 -6.03 15.61
CA ASP A 3 -16.60 -5.67 15.29
C ASP A 3 -16.46 -5.32 13.80
N THR A 4 -16.22 -4.04 13.49
CA THR A 4 -15.70 -3.63 12.18
C THR A 4 -14.28 -4.17 12.12
N ALA A 5 -14.13 -5.43 11.71
CA ALA A 5 -12.82 -6.03 11.53
C ALA A 5 -12.12 -5.27 10.40
N MET A 6 -11.16 -4.42 10.77
CA MET A 6 -10.30 -3.74 9.81
C MET A 6 -9.48 -4.79 9.07
N ILE A 7 -9.37 -4.64 7.75
CA ILE A 7 -8.64 -5.56 6.89
C ILE A 7 -7.24 -4.99 6.70
N GLU A 8 -6.23 -5.72 7.14
CA GLU A 8 -4.83 -5.37 6.97
C GLU A 8 -4.25 -6.16 5.80
N GLN A 9 -3.63 -5.47 4.85
CA GLN A 9 -2.99 -6.07 3.68
C GLN A 9 -1.55 -5.57 3.54
N HIS A 10 -0.63 -6.47 3.20
CA HIS A 10 0.78 -6.13 3.03
C HIS A 10 1.23 -6.28 1.59
N TYR A 11 1.96 -5.29 1.10
CA TYR A 11 2.47 -5.23 -0.25
C TYR A 11 3.97 -4.94 -0.25
N LEU A 12 4.74 -5.71 -1.01
CA LEU A 12 6.16 -5.47 -1.18
C LEU A 12 6.41 -4.66 -2.45
N VAL A 13 7.08 -3.51 -2.29
CA VAL A 13 7.36 -2.55 -3.37
C VAL A 13 8.87 -2.31 -3.45
N GLU A 14 9.45 -2.53 -4.62
CA GLU A 14 10.88 -2.32 -4.87
C GLU A 14 11.15 -0.96 -5.53
N GLY A 15 12.36 -0.45 -5.34
CA GLY A 15 12.83 0.79 -5.98
C GLY A 15 12.54 2.08 -5.21
N MET A 16 11.76 2.02 -4.12
CA MET A 16 11.66 3.14 -3.19
C MET A 16 12.98 3.36 -2.47
N THR A 17 13.53 4.57 -2.59
CA THR A 17 14.85 4.92 -2.01
C THR A 17 14.83 6.24 -1.25
N CYS A 18 13.70 6.94 -1.23
CA CYS A 18 13.59 8.31 -0.76
C CYS A 18 12.26 8.58 -0.04
N SER A 19 12.22 9.57 0.86
CA SER A 19 10.98 9.91 1.58
C SER A 19 9.88 10.43 0.65
N HIS A 20 10.23 11.10 -0.45
CA HIS A 20 9.25 11.51 -1.47
C HIS A 20 8.62 10.31 -2.20
N CYS A 21 9.41 9.24 -2.40
CA CYS A 21 8.97 8.00 -3.01
C CYS A 21 7.86 7.35 -2.17
N ILE A 22 8.05 7.36 -0.84
CA ILE A 22 7.05 6.91 0.13
C ILE A 22 5.80 7.77 0.04
N ALA A 23 5.96 9.10 0.09
CA ALA A 23 4.83 10.02 0.08
C ALA A 23 3.94 9.82 -1.15
N SER A 24 4.52 9.69 -2.34
CA SER A 24 3.77 9.41 -3.57
C SER A 24 2.98 8.11 -3.49
N VAL A 25 3.60 7.00 -3.06
CA VAL A 25 2.89 5.72 -2.92
C VAL A 25 1.78 5.81 -1.87
N THR A 26 2.05 6.44 -0.73
CA THR A 26 1.09 6.63 0.35
C THR A 26 -0.12 7.45 -0.13
N GLU A 27 0.08 8.55 -0.85
CA GLU A 27 -0.99 9.39 -1.38
C GLU A 27 -1.88 8.59 -2.35
N GLU A 28 -1.30 7.97 -3.38
CA GLU A 28 -2.07 7.23 -4.40
C GLU A 28 -2.88 6.07 -3.79
N VAL A 29 -2.31 5.35 -2.82
CA VAL A 29 -3.01 4.25 -2.15
C VAL A 29 -4.09 4.77 -1.18
N SER A 30 -3.85 5.90 -0.52
CA SER A 30 -4.83 6.49 0.41
C SER A 30 -6.06 7.05 -0.29
N ASP A 31 -5.93 7.40 -1.57
CA ASP A 31 -7.04 7.89 -2.39
C ASP A 31 -8.03 6.78 -2.81
N ILE A 32 -7.68 5.51 -2.60
CA ILE A 32 -8.56 4.38 -2.89
C ILE A 32 -9.69 4.31 -1.87
N ALA A 33 -10.92 4.28 -2.37
CA ALA A 33 -12.12 4.20 -1.52
C ALA A 33 -12.09 2.96 -0.62
N GLY A 34 -12.23 3.18 0.69
CA GLY A 34 -12.20 2.12 1.70
C GLY A 34 -10.84 1.95 2.38
N VAL A 35 -9.79 2.61 1.90
CA VAL A 35 -8.51 2.72 2.63
C VAL A 35 -8.66 3.72 3.77
N GLU A 36 -8.27 3.29 4.97
CA GLU A 36 -8.32 4.07 6.20
C GLU A 36 -6.94 4.56 6.63
N SER A 37 -5.90 3.75 6.38
CA SER A 37 -4.53 4.07 6.74
C SER A 37 -3.53 3.33 5.85
N VAL A 38 -2.41 3.98 5.55
CA VAL A 38 -1.28 3.41 4.81
C VAL A 38 -0.01 3.67 5.60
N SER A 39 0.80 2.64 5.82
CA SER A 39 2.10 2.73 6.47
C SER A 39 3.17 2.05 5.62
N VAL A 40 4.36 2.63 5.56
CA VAL A 40 5.45 2.13 4.70
C VAL A 40 6.72 1.94 5.53
N ASP A 41 7.23 0.70 5.56
CA ASP A 41 8.58 0.37 6.05
C ASP A 41 9.56 0.42 4.86
N LEU A 42 10.21 1.58 4.70
CA LEU A 42 11.18 1.81 3.63
C LEU A 42 12.44 0.96 3.84
N ARG A 43 12.70 0.08 2.88
CA ARG A 43 13.93 -0.74 2.78
C ARG A 43 14.76 -0.25 1.59
N VAL A 44 15.66 0.69 1.83
CA VAL A 44 16.56 1.21 0.79
C VAL A 44 17.42 0.06 0.22
N GLY A 45 17.29 -0.18 -1.09
CA GLY A 45 18.01 -1.25 -1.78
C GLY A 45 17.35 -2.63 -1.71
N GLY A 46 16.12 -2.72 -1.22
CA GLY A 46 15.31 -3.94 -1.23
C GLY A 46 13.82 -3.65 -1.43
N ALA A 47 12.99 -4.63 -1.08
CA ALA A 47 11.55 -4.49 -1.10
C ALA A 47 11.06 -3.84 0.20
N SER A 48 10.42 -2.68 0.06
CA SER A 48 9.77 -1.96 1.15
C SER A 48 8.38 -2.53 1.39
N ASP A 49 7.98 -2.63 2.66
CA ASP A 49 6.68 -3.16 3.05
C ASP A 49 5.66 -2.01 3.14
N VAL A 50 4.54 -2.15 2.44
CA VAL A 50 3.42 -1.20 2.43
C VAL A 50 2.24 -1.91 3.08
N MET A 51 1.90 -1.48 4.29
CA MET A 51 0.75 -1.94 5.04
C MET A 51 -0.43 -1.03 4.74
N VAL A 52 -1.54 -1.62 4.28
CA VAL A 52 -2.78 -0.93 3.95
C VAL A 52 -3.87 -1.44 4.86
N LEU A 53 -4.51 -0.53 5.59
CA LEU A 53 -5.64 -0.80 6.44
C LEU A 53 -6.91 -0.33 5.75
N THR A 54 -7.88 -1.22 5.59
CA THR A 54 -9.15 -0.90 4.93
C THR A 54 -10.35 -1.23 5.80
N SER A 55 -11.40 -0.39 5.71
CA SER A 55 -12.68 -0.62 6.38
C SER A 55 -13.62 -1.52 5.56
N THR A 56 -13.31 -1.70 4.27
CA THR A 56 -14.02 -2.58 3.34
C THR A 56 -13.03 -3.40 2.53
N PRO A 57 -13.44 -4.57 1.98
CA PRO A 57 -12.57 -5.34 1.10
C PRO A 57 -12.22 -4.53 -0.15
N VAL A 58 -10.94 -4.20 -0.29
CA VAL A 58 -10.37 -3.56 -1.48
C VAL A 58 -9.58 -4.61 -2.25
N PRO A 59 -9.82 -4.80 -3.57
CA PRO A 59 -9.11 -5.79 -4.34
C PRO A 59 -7.64 -5.37 -4.50
N SER A 60 -6.74 -6.34 -4.40
CA SER A 60 -5.29 -6.11 -4.50
C SER A 60 -4.86 -5.53 -5.84
N GLU A 61 -5.66 -5.67 -6.89
CA GLU A 61 -5.43 -5.07 -8.20
C GLU A 61 -5.55 -3.54 -8.21
N ASP A 62 -6.46 -2.98 -7.41
CA ASP A 62 -6.62 -1.52 -7.27
C ASP A 62 -5.42 -0.93 -6.54
N ILE A 63 -4.99 -1.57 -5.44
CA ILE A 63 -3.78 -1.17 -4.71
C ILE A 63 -2.54 -1.25 -5.63
N ARG A 64 -2.44 -2.33 -6.42
CA ARG A 64 -1.35 -2.51 -7.39
C ARG A 64 -1.37 -1.42 -8.47
N ALA A 65 -2.55 -1.04 -8.96
CA ALA A 65 -2.70 0.01 -9.95
C ALA A 65 -2.20 1.34 -9.41
N ALA A 66 -2.61 1.74 -8.21
CA ALA A 66 -2.14 2.96 -7.55
C ALA A 66 -0.62 2.97 -7.33
N ILE A 67 -0.04 1.86 -6.86
CA ILE A 67 1.43 1.74 -6.70
C ILE A 67 2.16 1.86 -8.04
N THR A 68 1.58 1.30 -9.10
CA THR A 68 2.13 1.39 -10.46
C THR A 68 2.02 2.82 -11.01
N GLU A 69 0.92 3.51 -10.72
CA GLU A 69 0.68 4.91 -11.09
C GLU A 69 1.64 5.86 -10.37
N ALA A 70 1.96 5.58 -9.10
CA ALA A 70 3.05 6.23 -8.36
C ALA A 70 4.46 5.98 -8.95
N GLY A 71 4.56 5.10 -9.95
CA GLY A 71 5.81 4.82 -10.68
C GLY A 71 6.64 3.66 -10.12
N TYR A 72 6.07 2.82 -9.26
CA TYR A 72 6.80 1.70 -8.65
C TYR A 72 6.22 0.33 -9.03
N PRO A 73 7.08 -0.66 -9.32
CA PRO A 73 6.61 -2.02 -9.53
C PRO A 73 6.24 -2.67 -8.18
N LEU A 74 5.01 -3.19 -8.11
CA LEU A 74 4.60 -4.07 -7.03
C LEU A 74 5.17 -5.47 -7.24
N VAL A 75 5.87 -6.01 -6.24
CA VAL A 75 6.56 -7.30 -6.33
C VAL A 75 5.66 -8.43 -5.85
N THR A 76 4.97 -8.24 -4.73
CA THR A 76 4.03 -9.23 -4.17
C THR A 76 2.92 -8.55 -3.38
N ALA A 77 1.70 -9.07 -3.51
CA ALA A 77 0.57 -8.79 -2.62
C ALA A 77 0.38 -10.00 -1.70
N GLN A 78 0.37 -9.79 -0.39
CA GLN A 78 0.20 -10.84 0.61
C GLN A 78 -1.01 -10.47 1.48
N SER A 79 -2.01 -11.35 1.46
CA SER A 79 -3.27 -11.27 2.21
C SER A 79 -3.24 -12.17 3.44
#